data_AF-A0AAW1LEI9-F1
#
_entry.id   AF-A0AAW1LEI9-F1
#
_cell.length_a   1.000
_cell.length_b   1.000
_cell.length_c   1.000
_cell.angle_alpha   90.00
_cell.angle_beta   90.00
_cell.angle_gamma   90.00
#
_symmetry.space_group_name_H-M   'P 1'
#
loop_
_entity.id
_entity.type
_entity.pdbx_description
1 polymer ?
#
loop_
_entity_poly.entity_id
_entity_poly.type
_entity_poly.pdbx_seq_one_letter_code
_entity_poly.pdbx_strand_id
1 'polypeptide(L)'
;MLMFTFAKRTCDVRGCSDKSSPRHRFPNPHKNPERYQKWLDLVDNPVLKSKDPDLVFRSHRICHIHFKLEDRSTNWFLQKTAVPSLYLPQPKYLRNVCDKK
;
A
#
# COMPACT_ATOMS: atom_id res chain seq x y z
N MET A 1 -27.27 3.81 -21.48
CA MET A 1 -26.85 3.84 -20.06
C MET A 1 -25.44 3.29 -19.98
N LEU A 2 -24.42 4.15 -20.00
CA LEU A 2 -23.02 3.73 -19.90
C LEU A 2 -22.75 3.24 -18.47
N MET A 3 -22.59 1.93 -18.31
CA MET A 3 -22.07 1.31 -17.10
C MET A 3 -20.60 1.74 -16.97
N PHE A 4 -20.35 2.88 -16.32
CA PHE A 4 -19.02 3.15 -15.79
C PHE A 4 -18.79 2.17 -14.64
N THR A 5 -18.30 0.98 -14.96
CA THR A 5 -17.68 0.11 -13.96
C THR A 5 -16.54 0.93 -13.35
N PHE A 6 -16.74 1.47 -12.15
CA PHE A 6 -15.63 2.01 -11.36
C PHE A 6 -14.65 0.85 -11.18
N ALA A 7 -13.59 0.81 -11.99
CA ALA A 7 -12.51 -0.14 -11.81
C ALA A 7 -12.04 0.04 -10.36
N LYS A 8 -12.31 -0.95 -9.51
CA LYS A 8 -11.98 -0.89 -8.09
C LYS A 8 -10.48 -0.65 -8.02
N ARG A 9 -10.06 0.51 -7.51
CA ARG A 9 -8.65 0.92 -7.47
C ARG A 9 -7.83 -0.23 -6.90
N THR A 10 -6.88 -0.77 -7.63
CA THR A 10 -6.14 -1.98 -7.24
C THR A 10 -5.24 -1.70 -6.03
N CYS A 11 -4.85 -2.74 -5.31
CA CYS A 11 -3.81 -2.62 -4.28
C CYS A 11 -2.46 -2.43 -4.98
N ASP A 12 -1.64 -1.49 -4.50
CA ASP A 12 -0.31 -1.25 -5.06
C ASP A 12 0.78 -2.16 -4.49
N VAL A 13 0.47 -2.97 -3.47
CA VAL A 13 1.37 -4.02 -2.97
C VAL A 13 1.57 -5.08 -4.06
N ARG A 14 2.82 -5.29 -4.46
CA ARG A 14 3.18 -6.23 -5.52
C ARG A 14 2.70 -7.64 -5.18
N GLY A 15 1.97 -8.26 -6.10
CA GLY A 15 1.43 -9.62 -5.91
C GLY A 15 0.15 -9.68 -5.07
N CYS A 16 -0.38 -8.55 -4.60
CA CYS A 16 -1.66 -8.54 -3.89
C CYS A 16 -2.83 -8.78 -4.84
N SER A 17 -3.66 -9.77 -4.52
CA SER A 17 -4.87 -10.14 -5.27
C SER A 17 -6.17 -9.82 -4.51
N ASP A 18 -6.09 -9.15 -3.35
CA ASP A 18 -7.26 -8.79 -2.55
C ASP A 18 -8.18 -7.80 -3.29
N LYS A 19 -9.39 -8.25 -3.56
CA LYS A 19 -10.43 -7.47 -4.25
C LYS A 19 -11.52 -6.99 -3.33
N SER A 20 -11.63 -7.45 -2.08
CA SER A 20 -12.77 -7.15 -1.21
C SER A 20 -12.45 -6.06 -0.19
N SER A 21 -11.27 -6.10 0.43
CA SER A 21 -10.97 -5.31 1.63
C SER A 21 -10.99 -3.79 1.41
N PRO A 22 -11.27 -3.00 2.47
CA PRO A 22 -11.15 -1.55 2.43
C PRO A 22 -9.76 -1.11 1.95
N ARG A 23 -9.69 0.07 1.34
CA ARG A 23 -8.49 0.56 0.67
C ARG A 23 -8.08 1.91 1.26
N HIS A 24 -6.86 1.97 1.75
CA HIS A 24 -6.29 3.14 2.39
C HIS A 24 -5.49 3.96 1.38
N ARG A 25 -5.62 5.28 1.46
CA ARG A 25 -4.78 6.20 0.67
C ARG A 25 -3.37 6.15 1.24
N PHE A 26 -2.40 6.44 0.38
CA PHE A 26 -1.08 6.81 0.88
C PHE A 26 -1.18 8.02 1.82
N PRO A 27 -0.24 8.19 2.77
CA PRO A 27 -0.14 9.42 3.56
C PRO A 27 0.02 10.64 2.64
N ASN A 28 -0.44 11.80 3.07
CA ASN A 28 -0.24 13.03 2.32
C ASN A 28 1.27 13.38 2.30
N PRO A 29 1.91 13.52 1.13
CA PRO A 29 3.36 13.70 1.03
C PRO A 29 3.82 15.06 1.60
N HIS A 30 2.98 16.09 1.54
CA HIS A 30 3.31 17.43 2.06
C HIS A 30 3.10 17.56 3.58
N LYS A 31 2.17 16.79 4.15
CA LYS A 31 1.86 16.82 5.60
C LYS A 31 2.60 15.75 6.41
N ASN A 32 2.88 14.59 5.81
CA ASN A 32 3.53 13.46 6.47
C ASN A 32 4.56 12.79 5.54
N PRO A 33 5.61 13.51 5.10
CA PRO A 33 6.58 13.03 4.11
C PRO A 33 7.30 11.76 4.56
N GLU A 34 7.70 11.67 5.83
CA GLU A 34 8.42 10.50 6.36
C GLU A 34 7.57 9.22 6.28
N ARG A 35 6.31 9.29 6.73
CA ARG A 35 5.39 8.15 6.67
C ARG A 35 5.05 7.77 5.22
N TYR A 36 4.91 8.77 4.35
CA TYR A 36 4.71 8.55 2.92
C TYR A 36 5.88 7.76 2.31
N GLN A 37 7.11 8.20 2.57
CA GLN A 37 8.32 7.51 2.10
C GLN A 37 8.40 6.08 2.63
N LYS A 38 8.12 5.90 3.94
CA LYS A 38 8.10 4.57 4.56
C LYS A 38 7.11 3.62 3.89
N TRP A 39 5.92 4.11 3.51
CA TRP A 39 4.96 3.30 2.75
C TRP A 39 5.51 2.92 1.36
N LEU A 40 6.15 3.84 0.64
CA LEU A 40 6.74 3.54 -0.67
C LEU A 40 7.83 2.47 -0.58
N ASP A 41 8.66 2.52 0.46
CA ASP A 41 9.75 1.57 0.64
C ASP A 41 9.24 0.17 0.99
N LEU A 42 8.23 0.09 1.86
CA LEU A 42 7.62 -1.18 2.29
C LEU A 42 6.83 -1.87 1.18
N VAL A 43 6.15 -1.09 0.33
CA VAL A 43 5.40 -1.62 -0.83
C VAL A 43 6.34 -2.14 -1.93
N ASP A 44 7.56 -1.59 -2.00
CA ASP A 44 8.60 -1.85 -3.01
C ASP A 44 8.05 -1.96 -4.45
N ASN A 45 7.17 -1.02 -4.81
CA ASN A 45 6.64 -0.92 -6.16
C ASN A 45 7.40 0.18 -6.94
N PRO A 46 8.29 -0.17 -7.89
CA PRO A 46 9.12 0.80 -8.61
C PRO A 46 8.30 1.84 -9.38
N VAL A 47 7.10 1.47 -9.83
CA VAL A 47 6.21 2.37 -10.59
C VAL A 47 5.73 3.53 -9.73
N LEU A 48 5.59 3.34 -8.41
CA LEU A 48 5.21 4.43 -7.51
C LEU A 48 6.37 5.39 -7.26
N LYS A 49 7.61 4.88 -7.21
CA LYS A 49 8.80 5.69 -6.93
C LYS A 49 9.09 6.71 -8.03
N SER A 50 8.63 6.47 -9.26
CA SER A 50 8.78 7.38 -10.40
C SER A 50 7.57 8.29 -10.64
N LYS A 51 6.53 8.21 -9.81
CA LYS A 51 5.29 9.00 -9.98
C LYS A 51 5.33 10.27 -9.14
N ASP A 52 4.57 11.27 -9.60
CA ASP A 52 4.23 12.46 -8.83
C ASP A 52 3.62 12.08 -7.46
N PRO A 53 4.17 12.58 -6.33
CA PRO A 53 3.67 12.23 -5.00
C PRO A 53 2.20 12.58 -4.78
N ASP A 54 1.71 13.69 -5.36
CA ASP A 54 0.31 14.08 -5.25
C ASP A 54 -0.61 13.15 -6.04
N LEU A 55 -0.15 12.60 -7.15
CA LEU A 55 -0.84 11.54 -7.89
C LEU A 55 -0.88 10.24 -7.07
N VAL A 56 0.22 9.85 -6.43
CA VAL A 56 0.27 8.68 -5.54
C VAL A 56 -0.75 8.84 -4.41
N PHE A 57 -0.72 9.97 -3.70
CA PHE A 57 -1.68 10.28 -2.64
C PHE A 57 -3.14 10.19 -3.12
N ARG A 58 -3.47 10.82 -4.25
CA ARG A 58 -4.85 10.91 -4.75
C ARG A 58 -5.39 9.60 -5.29
N SER A 59 -4.55 8.82 -5.97
CA SER A 59 -5.01 7.71 -6.83
C SER A 59 -4.62 6.32 -6.33
N HIS A 60 -3.48 6.16 -5.67
CA HIS A 60 -2.92 4.87 -5.29
C HIS A 60 -3.39 4.39 -3.91
N ARG A 61 -3.50 3.08 -3.72
CA ARG A 61 -4.18 2.49 -2.56
C ARG A 61 -3.50 1.22 -2.06
N ILE A 62 -3.57 0.99 -0.76
CA ILE A 62 -3.16 -0.27 -0.12
C ILE A 62 -4.37 -0.90 0.56
N CYS A 63 -4.59 -2.20 0.33
CA CYS A 63 -5.66 -2.95 0.98
C CYS A 63 -5.45 -3.07 2.48
N HIS A 64 -6.56 -3.13 3.21
CA HIS A 64 -6.59 -3.17 4.66
C HIS A 64 -5.85 -4.37 5.27
N ILE A 65 -5.77 -5.49 4.54
CA ILE A 65 -5.09 -6.71 4.98
C ILE A 65 -3.59 -6.51 5.27
N HIS A 66 -2.98 -5.45 4.72
CA HIS A 66 -1.56 -5.17 4.90
C HIS A 66 -1.25 -4.47 6.23
N PHE A 67 -2.25 -4.13 7.03
CA PHE A 67 -2.10 -3.45 8.32
C PHE A 67 -2.55 -4.36 9.46
N LYS A 68 -1.84 -4.27 10.60
CA LYS A 68 -2.20 -5.06 11.78
C LYS A 68 -3.53 -4.59 12.36
N LEU A 69 -4.08 -5.37 13.29
CA LEU A 69 -5.27 -4.98 14.03
C LEU A 69 -5.00 -3.76 14.93
N GLU A 70 -3.82 -3.71 15.55
CA GLU A 70 -3.35 -2.60 16.41
C GLU A 70 -3.15 -1.27 15.66
N ASP A 71 -2.90 -1.33 14.35
CA ASP A 71 -2.77 -0.15 13.48
C ASP A 71 -4.11 0.55 13.22
N ARG A 72 -5.22 0.00 13.71
CA ARG A 72 -6.57 0.46 13.43
C ARG A 72 -7.09 1.35 14.55
N SER A 73 -7.91 2.32 14.18
CA SER A 73 -8.75 3.04 15.13
C SER A 73 -10.12 2.37 15.23
N THR A 74 -10.89 2.72 16.26
CA THR A 74 -12.25 2.24 16.50
C THR A 74 -13.19 2.45 15.30
N ASN A 75 -12.87 3.42 14.43
CA ASN A 75 -13.66 3.76 13.24
C ASN A 75 -13.08 3.17 11.94
N TRP A 76 -12.27 2.10 12.01
CA TRP A 76 -11.64 1.44 10.86
C TRP A 76 -10.67 2.32 10.04
N PHE A 77 -10.27 3.48 10.57
CA PHE A 77 -9.18 4.27 10.03
C PHE A 77 -7.84 3.70 10.48
N LEU A 78 -6.77 4.08 9.79
CA LEU A 78 -5.42 3.79 10.23
C LEU A 78 -4.96 4.85 11.24
N GLN A 79 -4.30 4.40 12.31
CA GLN A 79 -3.61 5.27 13.25
C GLN A 79 -2.58 6.16 12.54
N LYS A 80 -2.20 7.29 13.15
CA LYS A 80 -1.26 8.24 12.53
C LYS A 80 0.15 7.69 12.32
N THR A 81 0.50 6.60 13.00
CA THR A 81 1.80 5.91 12.92
C THR A 81 1.77 4.64 12.08
N ALA A 82 0.58 4.15 11.70
CA ALA A 82 0.43 2.86 11.06
C ALA A 82 1.17 2.77 9.71
N VAL A 83 1.83 1.65 9.47
CA VAL A 83 2.51 1.35 8.21
C VAL A 83 2.11 -0.05 7.75
N PRO A 84 2.07 -0.31 6.43
CA PRO A 84 1.80 -1.66 6.00
C PRO A 84 2.94 -2.55 6.51
N SER A 85 2.60 -3.69 7.10
CA SER A 85 3.58 -4.59 7.72
C SER A 85 3.23 -6.07 7.51
N LEU A 86 2.05 -6.37 6.96
CA LEU A 86 1.59 -7.73 6.67
C LEU A 86 1.55 -7.99 5.17
N TYR A 87 1.88 -9.21 4.77
CA TYR A 87 1.79 -9.70 3.38
C TYR A 87 2.49 -8.77 2.36
N LEU A 88 3.65 -8.24 2.75
CA LEU A 88 4.49 -7.41 1.88
C LEU A 88 5.41 -8.27 1.01
N PRO A 89 5.94 -7.72 -0.09
CA PRO A 89 6.94 -8.41 -0.89
C PRO A 89 8.16 -8.71 -0.02
N GLN A 90 8.73 -9.91 -0.18
CA GLN A 90 9.97 -10.22 0.52
C GLN A 90 11.08 -9.27 0.05
N PRO A 91 11.92 -8.77 0.98
CA PRO A 91 13.09 -8.00 0.62
C PRO A 91 13.97 -8.73 -0.40
N LYS A 92 14.56 -7.97 -1.33
CA LYS A 92 15.37 -8.51 -2.44
C LYS A 92 16.58 -9.33 -1.99
N TYR A 93 17.00 -9.24 -0.73
CA TYR A 93 18.09 -10.05 -0.17
C TYR A 93 17.62 -11.41 0.38
N LEU A 94 16.34 -11.57 0.74
CA LEU A 94 15.78 -12.84 1.25
C LEU A 94 15.33 -13.79 0.13
N ARG A 95 14.97 -13.25 -1.04
CA ARG A 95 14.59 -14.07 -2.22
C ARG A 95 15.70 -15.03 -2.68
N ASN A 96 16.97 -14.68 -2.52
CA ASN A 96 18.11 -15.49 -2.99
C ASN A 96 18.44 -16.70 -2.08
N VAL A 97 17.69 -16.89 -0.97
CA VAL A 97 17.96 -17.97 0.00
C VAL A 97 17.22 -19.26 -0.38
N CYS A 98 16.15 -19.20 -1.17
CA CYS A 98 15.31 -20.38 -1.45
C CYS A 98 15.52 -21.01 -2.84
N ASP A 99 16.17 -20.33 -3.79
CA ASP A 99 16.41 -20.84 -5.16
C ASP A 99 17.63 -21.79 -5.28
N LYS A 100 18.11 -22.35 -4.16
CA LYS A 100 19.11 -23.43 -4.13
C LYS A 100 18.44 -24.73 -3.69
N LYS A 101 17.72 -25.39 -4.60
CA LYS A 101 17.42 -26.82 -4.52
C LYS A 101 17.62 -27.46 -5.87
#